data_AF-A0A8S9IU00-F1
#
_entry.id   AF-A0A8S9IU00-F1
#
_cell.length_a   1.000
_cell.length_b   1.000
_cell.length_c   1.000
_cell.angle_alpha   90.00
_cell.angle_beta   90.00
_cell.angle_gamma   90.00
#
_symmetry.space_group_name_H-M   'P 1'
#
loop_
_entity.id
_entity.type
_entity.pdbx_description
1 polymer ?
#
loop_
_entity_poly.entity_id
_entity_poly.type
_entity_poly.pdbx_seq_one_letter_code
_entity_poly.pdbx_strand_id
1 'polypeptide(L)'
;MVVMDLDEEATREGENIEEVVNAEESIDDEAVDIHDEEVGDVKDDLVGEILTTIEFLDQISDYRRTQQKECFNLVRRLKILIPFMDEIRSFEFPSPESCMHFLNRLRKVILAARKLLETCNNGSKIFLALDSELIMTRFHSIYEKLNRVLVKTPFDELGISDEVKDEVGSLCKQLKKARRRTDTQDIELAVDMMVMFSKTDPRNADSAIIERLAKKLELQTMEDLKTETIAIKTLVQEKGGLSIETKQHIIELLNKFKKLQGVEATDVLYEPVINKSTSLILPHEFLCPITLEIMQDPVIIATGQVKF
;
A
#
# COMPACT_ATOMS: atom_id res chain seq x y z
N MET A 1 -50.98 -41.35 25.46
CA MET A 1 -50.47 -40.01 25.10
C MET A 1 -49.03 -40.00 25.61
N VAL A 2 -48.08 -40.74 25.03
CA VAL A 2 -47.33 -40.50 23.78
C VAL A 2 -46.93 -39.05 23.61
N VAL A 3 -45.71 -38.71 24.03
CA VAL A 3 -44.62 -37.99 23.32
C VAL A 3 -43.36 -38.21 24.20
N MET A 4 -42.33 -39.01 23.89
CA MET A 4 -41.32 -38.99 22.80
C MET A 4 -40.46 -37.72 22.73
N ASP A 5 -39.24 -37.85 23.24
CA ASP A 5 -37.92 -37.42 22.74
C ASP A 5 -37.78 -36.07 22.01
N LEU A 6 -36.82 -35.25 22.46
CA LEU A 6 -35.47 -35.17 21.85
C LEU A 6 -34.63 -34.06 22.52
N ASP A 7 -33.42 -34.45 22.90
CA ASP A 7 -32.28 -33.60 23.23
C ASP A 7 -31.94 -32.61 22.09
N GLU A 8 -31.45 -31.41 22.41
CA GLU A 8 -30.15 -30.94 21.88
C GLU A 8 -29.68 -29.64 22.57
N GLU A 9 -28.41 -29.67 22.97
CA GLU A 9 -27.61 -28.58 23.48
C GLU A 9 -27.50 -27.41 22.48
N ALA A 10 -27.48 -26.18 22.99
CA ALA A 10 -26.89 -25.05 22.29
C ALA A 10 -25.96 -24.29 23.23
N THR A 11 -24.74 -24.80 23.35
CA THR A 11 -23.58 -24.13 23.93
C THR A 11 -22.98 -23.14 22.90
N ARG A 12 -22.69 -21.94 23.42
CA ARG A 12 -21.59 -21.01 23.11
C ARG A 12 -20.83 -21.21 21.79
N GLU A 13 -20.78 -20.16 20.98
CA GLU A 13 -19.55 -19.41 20.65
C GLU A 13 -19.89 -18.35 19.58
N GLY A 14 -20.16 -17.13 20.03
CA GLY A 14 -20.13 -15.93 19.19
C GLY A 14 -18.84 -15.20 19.50
N GLU A 15 -17.76 -15.56 18.81
CA GLU A 15 -16.47 -14.87 18.92
C GLU A 15 -16.34 -13.81 17.82
N ASN A 16 -16.33 -12.55 18.28
CA ASN A 16 -15.41 -11.46 17.93
C ASN A 16 -15.11 -11.16 16.44
N ILE A 17 -15.78 -10.14 15.90
CA ILE A 17 -15.38 -9.40 14.68
C ILE A 17 -15.23 -7.89 14.99
N GLU A 18 -14.97 -7.49 16.24
CA GLU A 18 -14.83 -6.07 16.62
C GLU A 18 -13.46 -5.65 17.17
N GLU A 19 -12.43 -6.47 17.03
CA GLU A 19 -11.14 -6.21 17.70
C GLU A 19 -9.95 -6.08 16.73
N VAL A 20 -10.03 -5.19 15.72
CA VAL A 20 -8.83 -4.70 15.01
C VAL A 20 -8.89 -3.20 14.67
N VAL A 21 -9.87 -2.47 15.21
CA VAL A 21 -9.98 -1.01 15.00
C VAL A 21 -9.98 -0.29 16.33
N ASN A 22 -8.83 -0.24 17.00
CA ASN A 22 -8.49 0.83 17.93
C ASN A 22 -7.01 0.77 18.32
N ALA A 23 -6.21 1.55 17.59
CA ALA A 23 -5.02 2.18 18.15
C ALA A 23 -5.25 3.69 18.02
N GLU A 24 -5.99 4.23 18.98
CA GLU A 24 -6.07 5.67 19.23
C GLU A 24 -4.72 6.09 19.82
N GLU A 25 -3.94 6.85 19.04
CA GLU A 25 -2.84 7.62 19.59
C GLU A 25 -3.43 8.87 20.23
N SER A 26 -3.39 8.90 21.56
CA SER A 26 -3.68 10.04 22.41
C SER A 26 -2.76 11.21 22.06
N ILE A 27 -3.35 12.40 21.94
CA ILE A 27 -2.62 13.66 21.82
C ILE A 27 -2.45 14.16 23.25
N ASP A 28 -1.30 13.86 23.86
CA ASP A 28 -0.90 14.50 25.11
C ASP A 28 -0.13 15.78 24.79
N ASP A 29 -0.57 16.87 25.40
CA ASP A 29 0.10 18.16 25.47
C ASP A 29 1.36 18.03 26.35
N GLU A 30 2.54 18.16 25.76
CA GLU A 30 3.77 18.49 26.51
C GLU A 30 4.32 19.83 25.99
N ALA A 31 4.31 20.82 26.89
CA ALA A 31 5.01 22.08 26.71
C ALA A 31 6.53 21.84 26.84
N VAL A 32 7.30 22.35 25.88
CA VAL A 32 8.78 22.36 25.96
C VAL A 32 9.29 23.77 25.72
N ASP A 33 10.15 24.20 26.66
CA ASP A 33 10.78 25.51 26.75
C ASP A 33 11.73 25.81 25.58
N ILE A 34 11.78 27.10 25.24
CA ILE A 34 12.49 27.70 24.11
C ILE A 34 13.98 27.85 24.44
N HIS A 35 14.84 27.34 23.56
CA HIS A 35 16.20 27.87 23.41
C HIS A 35 16.43 28.31 21.97
N ASP A 36 16.79 29.59 21.84
CA ASP A 36 17.08 30.32 20.60
C ASP A 36 18.29 29.71 19.88
N GLU A 37 18.03 29.06 18.74
CA GLU A 37 19.00 28.82 17.67
C GLU A 37 18.36 29.27 16.35
N GLU A 38 19.13 29.94 15.49
CA GLU A 38 18.71 30.64 14.27
C GLU A 38 17.62 29.90 13.47
N VAL A 39 16.38 30.35 13.64
CA VAL A 39 15.17 29.71 13.12
C VAL A 39 15.00 30.10 11.65
N GLY A 40 15.33 29.18 10.72
CA GLY A 40 14.60 29.14 9.46
C GLY A 40 13.11 29.06 9.79
N ASP A 41 12.28 29.92 9.19
CA ASP A 41 10.87 30.06 9.58
C ASP A 41 10.20 28.68 9.55
N VAL A 42 9.89 28.10 10.72
CA VAL A 42 9.33 26.75 10.87
C VAL A 42 8.06 26.60 10.02
N LYS A 43 7.34 27.71 9.79
CA LYS A 43 6.22 27.78 8.85
C LYS A 43 6.67 27.41 7.43
N ASP A 44 7.70 28.08 6.92
CA ASP A 44 8.22 27.88 5.56
C ASP A 44 8.73 26.44 5.37
N ASP A 45 9.35 25.86 6.40
CA ASP A 45 9.76 24.45 6.41
C ASP A 45 8.56 23.51 6.29
N LEU A 46 7.51 23.71 7.09
CA LEU A 46 6.29 22.88 7.03
C LEU A 46 5.57 23.02 5.69
N VAL A 47 5.44 24.25 5.17
CA VAL A 47 4.80 24.50 3.88
C VAL A 47 5.65 23.90 2.74
N GLY A 48 6.97 24.03 2.83
CA GLY A 48 7.93 23.40 1.91
C GLY A 48 7.81 21.87 1.88
N GLU A 49 7.74 21.23 3.05
CA GLU A 49 7.58 19.77 3.16
C GLU A 49 6.24 19.31 2.55
N ILE A 50 5.16 20.05 2.79
CA ILE A 50 3.84 19.78 2.21
C ILE A 50 3.90 19.86 0.68
N LEU A 51 4.43 20.95 0.12
CA LEU A 51 4.53 21.11 -1.34
C LEU A 51 5.41 20.05 -1.97
N THR A 52 6.60 19.82 -1.41
CA THR A 52 7.54 18.79 -1.91
C THR A 52 6.88 17.41 -1.91
N THR A 53 6.07 17.11 -0.89
CA THR A 53 5.33 15.85 -0.85
C THR A 53 4.27 15.78 -1.94
N ILE A 54 3.50 16.86 -2.18
CA ILE A 54 2.49 16.89 -3.24
C ILE A 54 3.13 16.75 -4.63
N GLU A 55 4.25 17.43 -4.87
CA GLU A 55 5.01 17.35 -6.12
C GLU A 55 5.54 15.93 -6.35
N PHE A 56 6.13 15.30 -5.32
CA PHE A 56 6.56 13.90 -5.38
C PHE A 56 5.39 12.98 -5.79
N LEU A 57 4.21 13.19 -5.19
CA LEU A 57 3.03 12.38 -5.51
C LEU A 57 2.50 12.62 -6.94
N ASP A 58 2.66 13.81 -7.48
CA ASP A 58 2.28 14.13 -8.87
C ASP A 58 3.18 13.41 -9.91
N GLN A 59 4.42 13.08 -9.53
CA GLN A 59 5.34 12.32 -10.40
C GLN A 59 5.01 10.83 -10.46
N ILE A 60 4.21 10.31 -9.52
CA ILE A 60 3.81 8.91 -9.53
C ILE A 60 2.77 8.69 -10.64
N SER A 61 3.12 7.90 -11.64
CA SER A 61 2.28 7.63 -12.80
C SER A 61 1.82 6.17 -12.93
N ASP A 62 2.53 5.22 -12.32
CA ASP A 62 2.32 3.78 -12.50
C ASP A 62 1.54 3.12 -11.35
N TYR A 63 0.43 3.75 -10.92
CA TYR A 63 -0.45 3.15 -9.91
C TYR A 63 -1.08 1.85 -10.41
N ARG A 64 -1.16 0.85 -9.52
CA ARG A 64 -1.79 -0.44 -9.83
C ARG A 64 -3.23 -0.21 -10.27
N ARG A 65 -3.61 -0.90 -11.34
CA ARG A 65 -4.89 -0.75 -12.04
C ARG A 65 -6.12 -0.76 -11.14
N THR A 66 -6.12 -1.61 -10.11
CA THR A 66 -7.24 -1.78 -9.16
C THR A 66 -7.56 -0.53 -8.35
N GLN A 67 -6.58 0.32 -8.03
CA GLN A 67 -6.80 1.56 -7.26
C GLN A 67 -6.38 2.82 -8.01
N GLN A 68 -5.91 2.69 -9.26
CA GLN A 68 -5.36 3.76 -10.07
C GLN A 68 -6.26 5.00 -10.13
N LYS A 69 -7.57 4.80 -10.34
CA LYS A 69 -8.55 5.88 -10.40
C LYS A 69 -8.59 6.69 -9.10
N GLU A 70 -8.68 6.02 -7.96
CA GLU A 70 -8.71 6.67 -6.65
C GLU A 70 -7.38 7.31 -6.28
N CYS A 71 -6.26 6.71 -6.67
CA CYS A 71 -4.93 7.31 -6.51
C CYS A 71 -4.85 8.66 -7.23
N PHE A 72 -5.18 8.69 -8.52
CA PHE A 72 -5.15 9.95 -9.28
C PHE A 72 -6.20 10.95 -8.79
N ASN A 73 -7.36 10.50 -8.30
CA ASN A 73 -8.34 11.39 -7.71
C ASN A 73 -7.81 12.06 -6.43
N LEU A 74 -7.11 11.31 -5.58
CA LEU A 74 -6.48 11.86 -4.38
C LEU A 74 -5.37 12.84 -4.74
N VAL A 75 -4.46 12.50 -5.67
CA VAL A 75 -3.40 13.40 -6.13
C VAL A 75 -3.98 14.71 -6.69
N ARG A 76 -4.97 14.63 -7.58
CA ARG A 76 -5.64 15.82 -8.13
C ARG A 76 -6.24 16.72 -7.04
N ARG A 77 -6.82 16.13 -5.99
CA ARG A 77 -7.38 16.87 -4.86
C ARG A 77 -6.29 17.52 -3.99
N LEU A 78 -5.17 16.83 -3.78
CA LEU A 78 -4.03 17.39 -3.05
C LEU A 78 -3.42 18.58 -3.78
N LYS A 79 -3.35 18.55 -5.12
CA LYS A 79 -2.83 19.66 -5.93
C LYS A 79 -3.62 20.96 -5.79
N ILE A 80 -4.90 20.90 -5.44
CA ILE A 80 -5.71 22.10 -5.15
C ILE A 80 -5.13 22.87 -3.95
N LEU A 81 -4.38 22.21 -3.07
CA LEU A 81 -3.75 22.86 -1.92
C LEU A 81 -2.50 23.66 -2.28
N ILE A 82 -1.94 23.53 -3.49
CA ILE A 82 -0.72 24.24 -3.89
C ILE A 82 -0.89 25.77 -3.78
N PRO A 83 -1.87 26.42 -4.46
CA PRO A 83 -2.04 27.86 -4.35
C PRO A 83 -2.33 28.30 -2.92
N PHE A 84 -3.06 27.48 -2.15
CA PHE A 84 -3.31 27.74 -0.74
C PHE A 84 -2.04 27.72 0.12
N MET A 85 -1.12 26.79 -0.13
CA MET A 85 0.18 26.74 0.53
C MET A 85 1.07 27.93 0.14
N ASP A 86 1.05 28.34 -1.13
CA ASP A 86 1.83 29.49 -1.61
C ASP A 86 1.38 30.82 -1.00
N GLU A 87 0.08 31.00 -0.79
CA GLU A 87 -0.44 32.17 -0.06
C GLU A 87 -0.06 32.14 1.43
N ILE A 88 -0.08 30.97 2.09
CA ILE A 88 0.41 30.86 3.48
C ILE A 88 1.91 31.19 3.56
N ARG A 89 2.71 30.73 2.60
CA ARG A 89 4.14 31.05 2.54
C ARG A 89 4.38 32.56 2.38
N SER A 90 3.58 33.20 1.54
CA SER A 90 3.69 34.63 1.20
C SER A 90 3.15 35.55 2.31
N PHE A 91 2.56 34.98 3.37
CA PHE A 91 2.06 35.75 4.50
C PHE A 91 3.21 36.28 5.36
N GLU A 92 3.43 37.59 5.32
CA GLU A 92 4.59 38.29 5.91
C GLU A 92 4.49 38.50 7.44
N PHE A 93 3.31 38.32 8.03
CA PHE A 93 3.13 38.50 9.47
C PHE A 93 3.55 37.25 10.25
N PRO A 94 3.98 37.40 11.53
CA PRO A 94 4.25 36.27 12.40
C PRO A 94 3.06 35.30 12.39
N SER A 95 3.35 34.03 12.10
CA SER A 95 2.29 33.04 12.00
C SER A 95 1.66 32.81 13.37
N PRO A 96 0.33 32.90 13.46
CA PRO A 96 -0.38 32.52 14.68
C PRO A 96 -0.08 31.06 15.03
N GLU A 97 -0.12 30.74 16.32
CA GLU A 97 0.04 29.35 16.78
C GLU A 97 -0.99 28.41 16.13
N SER A 98 -2.20 28.92 15.89
CA SER A 98 -3.29 28.23 15.20
C SER A 98 -2.87 27.75 13.79
N CYS A 99 -2.07 28.53 13.06
CA CYS A 99 -1.53 28.22 11.75
C CYS A 99 -0.55 27.05 11.84
N MET A 100 0.37 27.09 12.81
CA MET A 100 1.38 26.04 12.99
C MET A 100 0.73 24.70 13.36
N HIS A 101 -0.28 24.72 14.24
CA HIS A 101 -1.09 23.54 14.56
C HIS A 101 -1.87 23.02 13.36
N PHE A 102 -2.42 23.92 12.53
CA PHE A 102 -3.10 23.56 11.29
C PHE A 102 -2.14 22.89 10.28
N LEU A 103 -0.99 23.51 10.01
CA LEU A 103 0.02 22.99 9.08
C LEU A 103 0.54 21.63 9.51
N ASN A 104 0.85 21.45 10.80
CA ASN A 104 1.30 20.16 11.33
C ASN A 104 0.23 19.06 11.14
N ARG A 105 -1.04 19.36 11.40
CA ARG A 105 -2.13 18.40 11.16
C ARG A 105 -2.30 18.09 9.69
N LEU A 106 -2.24 19.09 8.81
CA LEU A 106 -2.35 18.92 7.37
C LEU A 106 -1.22 18.04 6.84
N ARG A 107 0.02 18.33 7.24
CA ARG A 107 1.22 17.56 6.91
C ARG A 107 1.08 16.09 7.29
N LYS A 108 0.66 15.79 8.53
CA LYS A 108 0.43 14.40 8.98
C LYS A 108 -0.55 13.65 8.07
N VAL A 109 -1.64 14.31 7.65
CA VAL A 109 -2.62 13.69 6.74
C VAL A 109 -2.04 13.47 5.33
N ILE A 110 -1.26 14.41 4.81
CA ILE A 110 -0.60 14.30 3.51
C ILE A 110 0.45 13.19 3.51
N LEU A 111 1.22 13.04 4.60
CA LEU A 111 2.16 11.92 4.76
C LEU A 111 1.45 10.56 4.82
N ALA A 112 0.29 10.50 5.49
CA ALA A 112 -0.55 9.30 5.46
C ALA A 112 -1.09 8.99 4.05
N ALA A 113 -1.48 10.02 3.30
CA ALA A 113 -1.86 9.90 1.90
C ALA A 113 -0.70 9.39 1.03
N ARG A 114 0.51 9.91 1.25
CA ARG A 114 1.72 9.45 0.58
C ARG A 114 1.96 7.97 0.79
N LYS A 115 1.94 7.51 2.05
CA LYS A 115 2.13 6.09 2.37
C LYS A 115 1.10 5.19 1.67
N LEU A 116 -0.16 5.62 1.59
CA LEU A 116 -1.19 4.87 0.87
C LEU A 116 -0.93 4.84 -0.65
N LEU A 117 -0.58 5.98 -1.24
CA LEU A 117 -0.29 6.07 -2.68
C LEU A 117 0.93 5.25 -3.08
N GLU A 118 2.00 5.28 -2.28
CA GLU A 118 3.18 4.43 -2.46
C GLU A 118 2.83 2.94 -2.36
N THR A 119 1.93 2.56 -1.43
CA THR A 119 1.40 1.19 -1.34
C THR A 119 0.66 0.81 -2.63
N CYS A 120 -0.10 1.73 -3.21
CA CYS A 120 -0.85 1.51 -4.46
C CYS A 120 0.03 1.59 -5.72
N ASN A 121 1.26 2.09 -5.61
CA ASN A 121 2.24 2.14 -6.71
C ASN A 121 3.11 0.89 -6.73
N ASN A 122 3.66 0.52 -5.57
CA ASN A 122 4.66 -0.54 -5.45
C ASN A 122 4.08 -1.88 -4.99
N GLY A 123 2.88 -1.89 -4.41
CA GLY A 123 2.26 -3.08 -3.82
C GLY A 123 1.97 -4.19 -4.84
N SER A 124 1.82 -5.42 -4.32
CA SER A 124 1.37 -6.59 -5.08
C SER A 124 -0.01 -6.33 -5.67
N LYS A 125 -0.16 -6.58 -6.97
CA LYS A 125 -1.42 -6.41 -7.69
C LYS A 125 -2.48 -7.40 -7.16
N ILE A 126 -2.07 -8.63 -6.83
CA ILE A 126 -2.94 -9.65 -6.23
C ILE A 126 -3.41 -9.19 -4.85
N PHE A 127 -2.49 -8.77 -3.99
CA PHE A 127 -2.83 -8.31 -2.65
C PHE A 127 -3.80 -7.13 -2.68
N LEU A 128 -3.52 -6.12 -3.50
CA LEU A 128 -4.37 -4.94 -3.63
C LEU A 128 -5.76 -5.25 -4.19
N ALA A 129 -5.89 -6.30 -5.00
CA ALA A 129 -7.18 -6.76 -5.51
C ALA A 129 -7.98 -7.51 -4.43
N LEU A 130 -7.32 -8.37 -3.64
CA LEU A 130 -7.93 -9.10 -2.53
C LEU A 130 -8.37 -8.15 -1.41
N ASP A 131 -7.52 -7.20 -1.03
CA ASP A 131 -7.78 -6.24 0.06
C ASP A 131 -8.44 -4.94 -0.42
N SER A 132 -9.07 -4.95 -1.60
CA SER A 132 -9.62 -3.74 -2.24
C SER A 132 -10.55 -2.93 -1.32
N GLU A 133 -11.42 -3.59 -0.56
CA GLU A 133 -12.31 -2.93 0.41
C GLU A 133 -11.56 -2.26 1.58
N LEU A 134 -10.53 -2.92 2.11
CA LEU A 134 -9.67 -2.37 3.16
C LEU A 134 -8.88 -1.17 2.65
N ILE A 135 -8.37 -1.24 1.42
CA ILE A 135 -7.69 -0.12 0.77
C ILE A 135 -8.65 1.06 0.56
N MET A 136 -9.89 0.80 0.13
CA MET A 136 -10.92 1.85 0.00
C MET A 136 -11.26 2.50 1.33
N THR A 137 -11.33 1.72 2.41
CA THR A 137 -11.53 2.24 3.77
C THR A 137 -10.39 3.20 4.16
N ARG A 138 -9.14 2.90 3.77
CA ARG A 138 -8.00 3.80 3.98
C ARG A 138 -8.11 5.09 3.17
N PHE A 139 -8.55 5.04 1.91
CA PHE A 139 -8.83 6.25 1.12
C PHE A 139 -9.91 7.12 1.78
N HIS A 140 -11.01 6.51 2.23
CA HIS A 140 -12.07 7.22 2.94
C HIS A 140 -11.56 7.87 4.23
N SER A 141 -10.71 7.17 5.00
CA SER A 141 -10.07 7.72 6.19
C SER A 141 -9.23 8.96 5.87
N ILE A 142 -8.45 8.94 4.78
CA ILE A 142 -7.69 10.12 4.33
C ILE A 142 -8.63 11.26 3.93
N TYR A 143 -9.68 10.99 3.15
CA TYR A 143 -10.63 12.02 2.74
C TYR A 143 -11.33 12.67 3.94
N GLU A 144 -11.69 11.88 4.95
CA GLU A 144 -12.27 12.36 6.19
C GLU A 144 -11.29 13.21 6.98
N LYS A 145 -10.08 12.70 7.25
CA LYS A 145 -9.05 13.43 7.99
C LYS A 145 -8.69 14.74 7.31
N LEU A 146 -8.53 14.72 5.98
CA LEU A 146 -8.24 15.92 5.19
C LEU A 146 -9.37 16.93 5.28
N ASN A 147 -10.63 16.48 5.14
CA ASN A 147 -11.78 17.37 5.30
C ASN A 147 -11.86 17.97 6.71
N ARG A 148 -11.58 17.17 7.74
CA ARG A 148 -11.64 17.60 9.15
C ARG A 148 -10.62 18.69 9.47
N VAL A 149 -9.44 18.62 8.83
CA VAL A 149 -8.39 19.64 8.95
C VAL A 149 -8.79 20.90 8.17
N LEU A 150 -9.18 20.77 6.90
CA LEU A 150 -9.48 21.92 6.02
C LEU A 150 -10.73 22.71 6.42
N VAL A 151 -11.72 22.09 7.05
CA VAL A 151 -12.90 22.83 7.56
C VAL A 151 -12.55 23.72 8.74
N LYS A 152 -11.44 23.43 9.44
CA LYS A 152 -10.94 24.19 10.59
C LYS A 152 -9.79 25.13 10.22
N THR A 153 -9.64 25.46 8.93
CA THR A 153 -8.63 26.41 8.48
C THR A 153 -8.87 27.79 9.11
N PRO A 154 -7.85 28.42 9.73
CA PRO A 154 -7.99 29.75 10.33
C PRO A 154 -7.93 30.86 9.26
N PHE A 155 -8.93 30.89 8.36
CA PHE A 155 -8.95 31.84 7.23
C PHE A 155 -8.91 33.31 7.66
N ASP A 156 -9.52 33.63 8.79
CA ASP A 156 -9.57 34.98 9.34
C ASP A 156 -8.18 35.49 9.76
N GLU A 157 -7.24 34.58 10.02
CA GLU A 157 -5.89 34.91 10.52
C GLU A 157 -4.82 34.82 9.42
N LEU A 158 -5.10 34.17 8.29
CA LEU A 158 -4.10 33.82 7.27
C LEU A 158 -4.08 34.75 6.04
N GLY A 159 -4.96 35.75 5.97
CA GLY A 159 -4.97 36.72 4.86
C GLY A 159 -5.19 36.12 3.46
N ILE A 160 -5.80 34.92 3.39
CA ILE A 160 -6.02 34.16 2.15
C ILE A 160 -7.02 34.88 1.24
N SER A 161 -6.77 34.83 -0.07
CA SER A 161 -7.66 35.38 -1.09
C SER A 161 -9.02 34.66 -1.11
N ASP A 162 -10.07 35.35 -1.54
CA ASP A 162 -11.41 34.76 -1.57
C ASP A 162 -11.50 33.67 -2.66
N GLU A 163 -10.73 33.79 -3.74
CA GLU A 163 -10.57 32.78 -4.76
C GLU A 163 -10.04 31.46 -4.19
N VAL A 164 -8.94 31.50 -3.42
CA VAL A 164 -8.34 30.32 -2.81
C VAL A 164 -9.22 29.74 -1.70
N LYS A 165 -9.90 30.59 -0.92
CA LYS A 165 -10.92 30.14 0.04
C LYS A 165 -12.02 29.32 -0.65
N ASP A 166 -12.52 29.79 -1.79
CA ASP A 166 -13.54 29.10 -2.57
C ASP A 166 -13.05 27.76 -3.12
N GLU A 167 -11.79 27.68 -3.57
CA GLU A 167 -11.15 26.44 -4.00
C GLU A 167 -11.07 25.41 -2.86
N VAL A 168 -10.58 25.83 -1.68
CA VAL A 168 -10.52 24.96 -0.49
C VAL A 168 -11.93 24.54 -0.04
N GLY A 169 -12.90 25.46 -0.11
CA GLY A 169 -14.31 25.17 0.16
C GLY A 169 -14.91 24.15 -0.81
N SER A 170 -14.57 24.24 -2.10
CA SER A 170 -14.95 23.28 -3.13
C SER A 170 -14.31 21.91 -2.87
N LEU A 171 -13.01 21.86 -2.56
CA LEU A 171 -12.31 20.64 -2.19
C LEU A 171 -13.00 19.96 -1.00
N CYS A 172 -13.36 20.71 0.04
CA CYS A 172 -14.11 20.19 1.18
C CYS A 172 -15.44 19.52 0.76
N LYS A 173 -16.19 20.13 -0.15
CA LYS A 173 -17.44 19.54 -0.68
C LYS A 173 -17.17 18.26 -1.47
N GLN A 174 -16.09 18.20 -2.24
CA GLN A 174 -15.70 17.02 -3.02
C GLN A 174 -15.28 15.86 -2.11
N LEU A 175 -14.46 16.12 -1.09
CA LEU A 175 -14.01 15.10 -0.12
C LEU A 175 -15.20 14.45 0.60
N LYS A 176 -16.19 15.24 1.03
CA LYS A 176 -17.42 14.73 1.65
C LYS A 176 -18.24 13.81 0.73
N LYS A 177 -18.29 14.12 -0.58
CA LYS A 177 -19.05 13.33 -1.57
C LYS A 177 -18.34 12.04 -1.98
N ALA A 178 -17.02 12.02 -1.97
CA ALA A 178 -16.22 10.88 -2.44
C ALA A 178 -16.47 9.59 -1.65
N ARG A 179 -16.90 9.67 -0.38
CA ARG A 179 -17.20 8.53 0.52
C ARG A 179 -18.23 7.50 0.02
N ARG A 180 -18.96 7.81 -1.06
CA ARG A 180 -20.20 7.08 -1.43
C ARG A 180 -20.14 6.35 -2.78
N ARG A 181 -19.01 6.33 -3.47
CA ARG A 181 -18.94 5.83 -4.85
C ARG A 181 -18.13 4.54 -4.92
N THR A 182 -18.78 3.47 -5.38
CA THR A 182 -18.15 2.22 -5.83
C THR A 182 -18.43 2.08 -7.32
N ASP A 183 -17.43 1.76 -8.14
CA ASP A 183 -17.59 1.64 -9.61
C ASP A 183 -18.08 0.23 -9.99
N THR A 184 -18.74 0.09 -11.15
CA THR A 184 -19.19 -1.20 -11.70
C THR A 184 -18.01 -2.14 -11.97
N GLN A 185 -16.85 -1.60 -12.37
CA GLN A 185 -15.65 -2.41 -12.60
C GLN A 185 -15.11 -3.05 -11.31
N ASP A 186 -15.30 -2.41 -10.16
CA ASP A 186 -14.90 -2.94 -8.85
C ASP A 186 -15.80 -4.14 -8.48
N ILE A 187 -17.10 -4.03 -8.79
CA ILE A 187 -18.08 -5.11 -8.57
C ILE A 187 -17.71 -6.35 -9.38
N GLU A 188 -17.40 -6.21 -10.67
CA GLU A 188 -16.99 -7.33 -11.51
C GLU A 188 -15.71 -8.02 -11.00
N LEU A 189 -14.71 -7.24 -10.57
CA LEU A 189 -13.48 -7.80 -10.01
C LEU A 189 -13.75 -8.58 -8.72
N ALA A 190 -14.59 -8.03 -7.84
CA ALA A 190 -14.96 -8.66 -6.59
C ALA A 190 -15.73 -9.97 -6.82
N VAL A 191 -16.65 -9.99 -7.79
CA VAL A 191 -17.37 -11.22 -8.19
C VAL A 191 -16.41 -12.27 -8.73
N ASP A 192 -15.51 -11.88 -9.64
CA ASP A 192 -14.52 -12.82 -10.20
C ASP A 192 -13.63 -13.41 -9.11
N MET A 193 -13.15 -12.59 -8.17
CA MET A 193 -12.37 -13.05 -7.01
C MET A 193 -13.19 -13.99 -6.11
N MET A 194 -14.44 -13.63 -5.79
CA MET A 194 -15.32 -14.45 -4.97
C MET A 194 -15.57 -15.84 -5.58
N VAL A 195 -15.83 -15.90 -6.89
CA VAL A 195 -16.03 -17.17 -7.61
C VAL A 195 -14.73 -17.98 -7.61
N MET A 196 -13.58 -17.34 -7.78
CA MET A 196 -12.24 -17.97 -7.80
C MET A 196 -11.92 -18.77 -6.52
N PHE A 197 -12.41 -18.30 -5.36
CA PHE A 197 -12.19 -18.92 -4.05
C PHE A 197 -13.43 -19.67 -3.51
N SER A 198 -14.51 -19.76 -4.29
CA SER A 198 -15.72 -20.49 -3.87
C SER A 198 -15.48 -22.00 -3.80
N LYS A 199 -15.98 -22.67 -2.75
CA LYS A 199 -15.77 -24.11 -2.48
C LYS A 199 -16.53 -25.06 -3.43
N THR A 200 -17.10 -24.56 -4.52
CA THR A 200 -17.90 -25.35 -5.47
C THR A 200 -17.04 -25.94 -6.60
N ASP A 201 -16.59 -27.19 -6.41
CA ASP A 201 -15.73 -28.05 -7.24
C ASP A 201 -14.26 -27.56 -7.38
N PRO A 202 -13.26 -28.37 -6.96
CA PRO A 202 -11.83 -28.03 -7.05
C PRO A 202 -11.29 -27.87 -8.49
N ARG A 203 -12.12 -28.06 -9.52
CA ARG A 203 -11.80 -27.86 -10.94
C ARG A 203 -12.31 -26.53 -11.55
N ASN A 204 -12.98 -25.68 -10.76
CA ASN A 204 -13.91 -24.65 -11.27
C ASN A 204 -13.46 -23.18 -11.27
N ALA A 205 -12.19 -22.85 -11.05
CA ALA A 205 -11.74 -21.59 -11.62
C ALA A 205 -11.69 -21.81 -13.14
N ASP A 206 -12.81 -21.53 -13.82
CA ASP A 206 -12.92 -21.61 -15.27
C ASP A 206 -11.69 -20.90 -15.84
N SER A 207 -10.99 -21.56 -16.75
CA SER A 207 -9.79 -21.00 -17.40
C SER A 207 -10.09 -19.58 -17.91
N ALA A 208 -11.33 -19.31 -18.31
CA ALA A 208 -11.80 -17.98 -18.70
C ALA A 208 -11.81 -16.94 -17.55
N ILE A 209 -12.16 -17.32 -16.32
CA ILE A 209 -12.11 -16.42 -15.14
C ILE A 209 -10.66 -16.12 -14.78
N ILE A 210 -9.80 -17.14 -14.76
CA ILE A 210 -8.37 -16.96 -14.44
C ILE A 210 -7.72 -16.06 -15.50
N GLU A 211 -8.01 -16.28 -16.78
CA GLU A 211 -7.51 -15.44 -17.87
C GLU A 211 -8.03 -14.00 -17.78
N ARG A 212 -9.32 -13.82 -17.44
CA ARG A 212 -9.92 -12.49 -17.21
C ARG A 212 -9.25 -11.76 -16.04
N LEU A 213 -9.00 -12.45 -14.92
CA LEU A 213 -8.29 -11.90 -13.77
C LEU A 213 -6.83 -11.56 -14.11
N ALA A 214 -6.12 -12.47 -14.80
CA ALA A 214 -4.74 -12.22 -15.24
C ALA A 214 -4.66 -10.98 -16.14
N LYS A 215 -5.62 -10.81 -17.06
CA LYS A 215 -5.72 -9.62 -17.91
C LYS A 215 -6.06 -8.36 -17.11
N LYS A 216 -7.01 -8.44 -16.18
CA LYS A 216 -7.47 -7.29 -15.37
C LYS A 216 -6.42 -6.82 -14.38
N LEU A 217 -5.61 -7.74 -13.86
CA LEU A 217 -4.49 -7.45 -12.97
C LEU A 217 -3.17 -7.22 -13.72
N GLU A 218 -3.14 -7.35 -15.05
CA GLU A 218 -1.92 -7.18 -15.86
C GLU A 218 -0.79 -8.11 -15.40
N LEU A 219 -1.14 -9.40 -15.27
CA LEU A 219 -0.29 -10.52 -14.87
C LEU A 219 -0.31 -11.60 -15.96
N GLN A 220 -0.04 -11.19 -17.20
CA GLN A 220 -0.18 -12.06 -18.38
C GLN A 220 1.15 -12.62 -18.86
N THR A 221 2.27 -12.04 -18.45
CA THR A 221 3.59 -12.49 -18.88
C THR A 221 4.41 -13.08 -17.73
N MET A 222 5.42 -13.85 -18.10
CA MET A 222 6.41 -14.38 -17.14
C MET A 222 7.13 -13.28 -16.36
N GLU A 223 7.33 -12.11 -16.96
CA GLU A 223 8.00 -10.99 -16.32
C GLU A 223 7.08 -10.30 -15.31
N ASP A 224 5.79 -10.15 -15.64
CA ASP A 224 4.77 -9.66 -14.70
C ASP A 224 4.67 -10.57 -13.48
N LEU A 225 4.68 -11.89 -13.68
CA LEU A 225 4.59 -12.85 -12.57
C LEU A 225 5.84 -12.85 -11.69
N LYS A 226 7.03 -12.59 -12.25
CA LYS A 226 8.27 -12.43 -11.49
C LYS A 226 8.27 -11.14 -10.66
N THR A 227 7.86 -10.02 -11.25
CA THR A 227 7.76 -8.74 -10.54
C THR A 227 6.71 -8.81 -9.43
N GLU A 228 5.57 -9.46 -9.70
CA GLU A 228 4.52 -9.71 -8.71
C GLU A 228 5.01 -10.62 -7.58
N THR A 229 5.78 -11.66 -7.89
CA THR A 229 6.42 -12.54 -6.90
C THR A 229 7.33 -11.74 -5.96
N ILE A 230 8.13 -10.81 -6.49
CA ILE A 230 8.99 -9.94 -5.68
C ILE A 230 8.14 -9.03 -4.80
N ALA A 231 7.10 -8.40 -5.35
CA ALA A 231 6.20 -7.52 -4.60
C ALA A 231 5.49 -8.26 -3.44
N ILE A 232 5.10 -9.52 -3.64
CA ILE A 232 4.52 -10.37 -2.59
C ILE A 232 5.55 -10.69 -1.50
N LYS A 233 6.80 -11.01 -1.88
CA LYS A 233 7.88 -11.26 -0.90
C LYS A 233 8.14 -10.01 -0.04
N THR A 234 8.25 -8.85 -0.65
CA THR A 234 8.40 -7.56 0.05
C THR A 234 7.22 -7.30 0.99
N LEU A 235 5.98 -7.50 0.52
CA LEU A 235 4.77 -7.35 1.33
C LEU A 235 4.81 -8.22 2.59
N VAL A 236 5.21 -9.49 2.48
CA VAL A 236 5.28 -10.42 3.61
C VAL A 236 6.35 -10.00 4.62
N GLN A 237 7.50 -9.49 4.14
CA GLN A 237 8.58 -8.99 4.98
C GLN A 237 8.18 -7.72 5.74
N GLU A 238 7.55 -6.76 5.05
CA GLU A 238 7.19 -5.46 5.64
C GLU A 238 6.00 -5.53 6.59
N LYS A 239 4.98 -6.35 6.27
CA LYS A 239 3.75 -6.37 7.07
C LYS A 239 3.79 -7.32 8.26
N GLY A 240 4.73 -8.26 8.34
CA GLY A 240 4.90 -9.19 9.48
C GLY A 240 3.69 -10.06 9.88
N GLY A 241 2.51 -9.84 9.30
CA GLY A 241 1.23 -10.31 9.82
C GLY A 241 0.07 -10.21 8.83
N LEU A 242 0.25 -10.72 7.61
CA LEU A 242 -0.92 -11.12 6.79
C LEU A 242 -1.57 -12.34 7.44
N SER A 243 -2.91 -12.40 7.40
CA SER A 243 -3.65 -13.59 7.85
C SER A 243 -3.22 -14.81 7.04
N ILE A 244 -3.34 -16.01 7.64
CA ILE A 244 -3.02 -17.27 6.97
C ILE A 244 -3.88 -17.43 5.71
N GLU A 245 -5.15 -17.05 5.78
CA GLU A 245 -6.08 -17.09 4.66
C GLU A 245 -5.66 -16.17 3.50
N THR A 246 -5.34 -14.91 3.77
CA THR A 246 -4.89 -13.97 2.73
C THR A 246 -3.60 -14.46 2.08
N LYS A 247 -2.64 -14.98 2.86
CA LYS A 247 -1.42 -15.59 2.31
C LYS A 247 -1.74 -16.76 1.39
N GLN A 248 -2.65 -17.63 1.79
CA GLN A 248 -3.07 -18.79 0.99
C GLN A 248 -3.72 -18.36 -0.33
N HIS A 249 -4.64 -17.38 -0.28
CA HIS A 249 -5.31 -16.86 -1.46
C HIS A 249 -4.33 -16.20 -2.45
N ILE A 250 -3.33 -15.46 -1.95
CA ILE A 250 -2.26 -14.88 -2.78
C ILE A 250 -1.48 -15.98 -3.50
N ILE A 251 -1.01 -17.00 -2.77
CA ILE A 251 -0.23 -18.11 -3.34
C ILE A 251 -1.05 -18.88 -4.37
N GLU A 252 -2.31 -19.20 -4.03
CA GLU A 252 -3.20 -19.95 -4.91
C GLU A 252 -3.42 -19.21 -6.23
N LEU A 253 -3.72 -17.91 -6.18
CA LEU A 253 -3.97 -17.13 -7.38
C LEU A 253 -2.69 -16.99 -8.23
N LEU A 254 -1.55 -16.73 -7.60
CA LEU A 254 -0.26 -16.64 -8.29
C LEU A 254 0.10 -17.96 -9.00
N ASN A 255 -0.12 -19.10 -8.35
CA ASN A 255 0.12 -20.41 -8.93
C ASN A 255 -0.85 -20.72 -10.09
N LYS A 256 -2.11 -20.30 -9.99
CA LYS A 256 -3.06 -20.40 -11.11
C LYS A 256 -2.59 -19.58 -12.32
N PHE A 257 -2.09 -18.37 -12.12
CA PHE A 257 -1.52 -17.57 -13.21
C PHE A 257 -0.25 -18.19 -13.80
N LYS A 258 0.66 -18.73 -12.98
CA LYS A 258 1.83 -19.49 -13.45
C LYS A 258 1.45 -20.70 -14.30
N LYS A 259 0.43 -21.45 -13.87
CA LYS A 259 -0.08 -22.62 -14.60
C LYS A 259 -0.66 -22.25 -15.96
N LEU A 260 -1.36 -21.11 -16.08
CA LEU A 260 -1.81 -20.59 -17.38
C LEU A 260 -0.65 -20.32 -18.35
N GLN A 261 0.52 -19.94 -17.81
CA GLN A 261 1.74 -19.69 -18.60
C GLN A 261 2.58 -20.96 -18.85
N GLY A 262 2.11 -22.14 -18.42
CA GLY A 262 2.84 -23.40 -18.59
C GLY A 262 4.04 -23.58 -17.64
N VAL A 263 4.07 -22.85 -16.52
CA VAL A 263 5.13 -22.91 -15.51
C VAL A 263 4.70 -23.83 -14.37
N GLU A 264 5.64 -24.61 -13.83
CA GLU A 264 5.41 -25.38 -12.61
C GLU A 264 5.11 -24.44 -11.42
N ALA A 265 4.13 -24.83 -10.60
CA ALA A 265 3.79 -24.11 -9.38
C ALA A 265 4.97 -24.19 -8.41
N THR A 266 5.44 -23.04 -7.91
CA THR A 266 6.49 -22.99 -6.89
C THR A 266 5.98 -22.28 -5.65
N ASP A 267 6.44 -22.74 -4.48
CA ASP A 267 6.12 -22.11 -3.22
C ASP A 267 6.96 -20.85 -3.03
N VAL A 268 6.37 -19.73 -3.47
CA VAL A 268 7.02 -18.42 -3.50
C VAL A 268 7.41 -17.92 -2.11
N LEU A 269 6.78 -18.42 -1.04
CA LEU A 269 7.07 -18.01 0.33
C LEU A 269 8.24 -18.78 0.97
N TYR A 270 8.63 -19.92 0.40
CA TYR A 270 9.69 -20.78 0.91
C TYR A 270 10.94 -20.85 0.02
N GLU A 271 10.90 -20.27 -1.19
CA GLU A 271 12.11 -20.12 -1.99
C GLU A 271 13.08 -19.14 -1.30
N PRO A 272 14.30 -19.59 -0.91
CA PRO A 272 15.32 -18.68 -0.42
C PRO A 272 15.54 -17.61 -1.48
N VAL A 273 15.71 -16.36 -1.06
CA VAL A 273 16.08 -15.24 -1.94
C VAL A 273 17.50 -15.49 -2.43
N ILE A 274 17.64 -16.41 -3.37
CA ILE A 274 18.80 -16.50 -4.22
C ILE A 274 18.57 -15.39 -5.21
N ASN A 275 19.16 -14.22 -4.93
CA ASN A 275 19.46 -13.25 -5.95
C ASN A 275 20.14 -14.02 -7.07
N LYS A 276 19.39 -14.41 -8.11
CA LYS A 276 19.96 -14.90 -9.35
C LYS A 276 20.51 -13.67 -10.06
N SER A 277 21.56 -13.10 -9.48
CA SER A 277 22.58 -12.39 -10.23
C SER A 277 22.98 -13.32 -11.36
N THR A 278 22.69 -12.86 -12.57
CA THR A 278 23.20 -13.33 -13.86
C THR A 278 24.19 -14.46 -13.73
N SER A 279 23.77 -15.68 -14.13
CA SER A 279 24.62 -16.84 -14.42
C SER A 279 26.11 -16.56 -14.27
N LEU A 280 26.63 -16.66 -13.05
CA LEU A 280 28.06 -16.70 -12.84
C LEU A 280 28.46 -18.06 -13.40
N ILE A 281 28.99 -18.06 -14.62
CA ILE A 281 29.71 -19.20 -15.16
C ILE A 281 30.81 -19.45 -14.14
N LEU A 282 30.64 -20.50 -13.34
CA LEU A 282 31.61 -20.92 -12.36
C LEU A 282 32.92 -21.20 -13.11
N PRO A 283 34.01 -20.45 -12.86
CA PRO A 283 35.27 -20.69 -13.54
C PRO A 283 35.70 -22.14 -13.32
N HIS A 284 36.17 -22.81 -14.37
CA HIS A 284 36.61 -24.20 -14.31
C HIS A 284 37.66 -24.47 -13.25
N GLU A 285 38.36 -23.43 -12.81
CA GLU A 285 39.30 -23.48 -11.70
C GLU A 285 38.63 -24.02 -10.43
N PHE A 286 37.39 -23.65 -10.11
CA PHE A 286 36.70 -24.11 -8.89
C PHE A 286 36.06 -25.50 -8.99
N LEU A 287 36.24 -26.18 -10.12
CA LEU A 287 35.66 -27.50 -10.38
C LEU A 287 36.74 -28.57 -10.28
N CYS A 288 36.43 -29.67 -9.61
CA CYS A 288 37.32 -30.81 -9.57
C CYS A 288 37.50 -31.38 -10.99
N PRO A 289 38.74 -31.59 -11.48
CA PRO A 289 38.99 -32.13 -12.82
C PRO A 289 38.39 -33.53 -13.06
N ILE A 290 38.05 -34.25 -11.99
CA ILE A 290 37.52 -35.61 -12.05
C ILE A 290 35.99 -35.61 -11.96
N THR A 291 35.42 -34.90 -10.97
CA THR A 291 33.98 -34.94 -10.72
C THR A 291 33.20 -33.83 -11.43
N LEU A 292 33.87 -32.76 -11.89
CA LEU A 292 33.26 -31.53 -12.40
C LEU A 292 32.26 -30.88 -11.41
N GLU A 293 32.39 -31.21 -10.12
CA GLU A 293 31.67 -30.59 -9.02
C GLU A 293 32.57 -29.57 -8.32
N ILE A 294 31.94 -28.63 -7.58
CA ILE A 294 32.65 -27.59 -6.84
C ILE A 294 33.57 -28.23 -5.79
N MET A 295 34.83 -27.83 -5.77
CA MET A 295 35.80 -28.30 -4.79
C MET A 295 35.47 -27.73 -3.41
N GLN A 296 35.13 -28.61 -2.46
CA GLN A 296 34.72 -28.21 -1.11
C GLN A 296 35.90 -28.00 -0.15
N ASP A 297 37.09 -28.50 -0.48
CA ASP A 297 38.26 -28.46 0.42
C ASP A 297 39.59 -28.26 -0.36
N PRO A 298 39.93 -27.01 -0.75
CA PRO A 298 41.15 -26.74 -1.50
C PRO A 298 42.40 -26.82 -0.61
N VAL A 299 43.42 -27.54 -1.07
CA VAL A 299 44.70 -27.68 -0.34
C VAL A 299 45.57 -26.44 -0.58
N ILE A 300 45.81 -25.65 0.47
CA ILE A 300 46.69 -24.48 0.42
C ILE A 300 48.15 -24.95 0.57
N ILE A 301 48.96 -24.78 -0.48
CA ILE A 301 50.41 -24.96 -0.42
C ILE A 301 51.11 -23.63 -0.09
N ALA A 302 52.20 -23.69 0.68
CA ALA A 302 52.88 -22.55 1.31
C ALA A 302 53.51 -21.50 0.36
N THR A 303 53.28 -21.59 -0.94
CA THR A 303 53.76 -20.63 -1.95
C THR A 303 52.73 -19.53 -2.29
N GLY A 304 51.55 -19.53 -1.64
CA GLY A 304 50.51 -18.52 -1.89
C GLY A 304 49.79 -18.66 -3.24
N GLN A 305 50.06 -19.74 -3.98
CA GLN A 305 49.25 -20.13 -5.13
C GLN A 305 48.18 -21.12 -4.66
N VAL A 306 46.93 -20.67 -4.66
CA VAL A 306 45.78 -21.57 -4.51
C VAL A 306 45.62 -22.25 -5.86
N LYS A 307 46.07 -23.51 -5.97
CA LYS A 307 45.58 -24.37 -7.05
C LYS A 307 44.25 -24.91 -6.57
N PHE A 308 43.21 -24.37 -7.16
CA PHE A 308 41.90 -24.98 -7.14
C PHE A 308 42.03 -26.32 -7.88
#